data_AF-A0A1B7JR36-F1
#
_entry.id   AF-A0A1B7JR36-F1
#
_cell.length_a   1.000
_cell.length_b   1.000
_cell.length_c   1.000
_cell.angle_alpha   90.00
_cell.angle_beta   90.00
_cell.angle_gamma   90.00
#
_symmetry.space_group_name_H-M   'P 1'
#
loop_
_entity.id
_entity.type
_entity.pdbx_description
1 polymer ?
#
loop_
_entity_poly.entity_id
_entity_poly.type
_entity_poly.pdbx_seq_one_letter_code
_entity_poly.pdbx_strand_id
1 'polypeptide(L)'
;MHIPDKKNIYALLGNHLRKARVSKGLSGNELATIINLSQQQVSRYELGINKLSLEKLIEIVIFLDIDINDITNLIVKQVEHEKSVYSID
;
A
#
# COMPACT_ATOMS: atom_id res chain seq x y z
N MET A 1 6.08 0.88 -26.83
CA MET A 1 4.75 0.43 -26.38
C MET A 1 4.52 1.01 -24.99
N HIS A 2 3.75 2.08 -24.89
CA HIS A 2 3.39 2.70 -23.62
C HIS A 2 2.24 1.87 -23.04
N ILE A 3 2.54 1.05 -22.04
CA ILE A 3 1.50 0.40 -21.23
C ILE A 3 0.93 1.53 -20.37
N PRO A 4 -0.38 1.86 -20.48
CA PRO A 4 -0.96 2.95 -19.70
C PRO A 4 -0.72 2.67 -18.22
N ASP A 5 -0.42 3.70 -17.44
CA ASP A 5 -0.17 3.66 -16.00
C ASP A 5 -1.19 2.75 -15.28
N LYS A 6 -0.84 1.46 -15.16
CA LYS A 6 -1.58 0.51 -14.35
C LYS A 6 -1.34 1.02 -12.94
N LYS A 7 -2.36 1.57 -12.28
CA LYS A 7 -2.34 1.76 -10.82
C LYS A 7 -2.12 0.38 -10.22
N ASN A 8 -0.85 0.02 -10.04
CA ASN A 8 -0.43 -1.26 -9.54
C ASN A 8 -0.94 -1.37 -8.10
N ILE A 9 -1.43 -2.55 -7.70
CA ILE A 9 -1.97 -2.82 -6.36
C ILE A 9 -1.06 -2.28 -5.24
N TYR A 10 0.26 -2.29 -5.44
CA TYR A 10 1.21 -1.73 -4.48
C TYR A 10 1.10 -0.21 -4.30
N ALA A 11 0.80 0.55 -5.35
CA ALA A 11 0.59 2.00 -5.25
C ALA A 11 -0.73 2.32 -4.55
N LEU A 12 -1.77 1.50 -4.78
CA LEU A 12 -3.04 1.62 -4.08
C LEU A 12 -2.89 1.35 -2.58
N LEU A 13 -2.25 0.22 -2.23
CA LEU A 13 -1.93 -0.14 -0.85
C LEU A 13 -1.04 0.92 -0.20
N GLY A 14 0.06 1.30 -0.85
CA GLY A 14 1.00 2.30 -0.36
C GLY A 14 0.32 3.64 -0.04
N ASN A 15 -0.59 4.09 -0.90
CA ASN A 15 -1.35 5.31 -0.66
C ASN A 15 -2.27 5.19 0.56
N HIS A 16 -2.90 4.03 0.76
CA HIS A 16 -3.75 3.77 1.92
C HIS A 16 -2.94 3.78 3.22
N LEU A 17 -1.79 3.10 3.25
CA LEU A 17 -0.86 3.10 4.38
C LEU A 17 -0.36 4.52 4.70
N ARG A 18 -0.03 5.31 3.67
CA ARG A 18 0.37 6.71 3.83
C ARG A 18 -0.71 7.55 4.50
N LYS A 19 -1.96 7.40 4.09
CA LYS A 19 -3.10 8.13 4.67
C LYS A 19 -3.28 7.77 6.14
N ALA A 20 -3.24 6.48 6.48
CA ALA A 20 -3.30 6.02 7.86
C ALA A 20 -2.14 6.60 8.69
N ARG A 21 -0.90 6.54 8.19
CA ARG A 21 0.27 7.15 8.86
C ARG A 21 0.05 8.64 9.13
N VAL A 22 -0.34 9.42 8.12
CA VAL A 22 -0.58 10.86 8.25
C VAL A 22 -1.72 11.16 9.22
N SER A 23 -2.78 10.35 9.24
CA SER A 23 -3.90 10.51 10.18
C SER A 23 -3.49 10.32 11.65
N LYS A 24 -2.42 9.54 11.89
CA LYS A 24 -1.79 9.40 13.22
C LYS A 24 -0.78 10.50 13.54
N GLY A 25 -0.59 11.49 12.66
CA GLY A 25 0.36 12.58 12.85
C GLY A 25 1.83 12.17 12.68
N LEU A 26 2.11 10.98 12.14
CA LEU A 26 3.47 10.46 12.00
C LEU A 26 4.10 10.93 10.69
N SER A 27 5.36 11.36 10.74
CA SER A 27 6.23 11.53 9.58
C SER A 27 6.70 10.18 9.03
N GLY A 28 7.20 10.18 7.79
CA GLY A 28 7.77 8.97 7.19
C GLY A 28 9.01 8.46 7.93
N ASN A 29 9.79 9.34 8.54
CA ASN A 29 10.94 8.98 9.37
C ASN A 29 10.48 8.26 10.65
N GLU A 30 9.47 8.79 11.34
CA GLU A 30 8.96 8.19 12.58
C GLU A 30 8.41 6.79 12.34
N LEU A 31 7.59 6.61 11.29
CA LEU A 31 7.13 5.26 10.93
C LEU A 31 8.32 4.34 10.62
N ALA A 32 9.29 4.81 9.83
CA ALA A 32 10.45 4.03 9.44
C ALA A 32 11.27 3.54 10.65
N THR A 33 11.51 4.41 11.63
CA THR A 33 12.18 4.04 12.89
C THR A 33 11.40 2.97 13.64
N ILE A 34 10.08 3.06 13.70
CA ILE A 34 9.23 2.12 14.43
C ILE A 34 9.23 0.72 13.82
N ILE A 35 9.13 0.62 12.48
CA ILE A 35 9.08 -0.66 11.76
C ILE A 35 10.46 -1.15 11.29
N ASN A 36 11.52 -0.56 11.85
CA ASN A 36 12.92 -0.85 11.57
C ASN A 36 13.28 -0.85 10.07
N LEU A 37 12.93 0.24 9.39
CA LEU A 37 13.23 0.49 7.98
C LEU A 37 13.91 1.85 7.81
N SER A 38 14.49 2.07 6.63
CA SER A 38 14.86 3.42 6.20
C SER A 38 13.62 4.22 5.76
N GLN A 39 13.64 5.54 5.93
CA GLN A 39 12.56 6.39 5.42
C GLN A 39 12.41 6.30 3.90
N GLN A 40 13.52 6.09 3.18
CA GLN A 40 13.46 5.87 1.73
C GLN A 40 12.67 4.60 1.39
N GLN A 41 12.80 3.52 2.18
CA GLN A 41 11.99 2.32 1.99
C GLN A 41 10.51 2.58 2.28
N VAL A 42 10.18 3.29 3.37
CA VAL A 42 8.80 3.70 3.65
C VAL A 42 8.23 4.54 2.50
N SER A 43 8.99 5.51 1.99
CA SER A 43 8.58 6.31 0.83
C SER A 43 8.33 5.44 -0.41
N ARG A 44 9.22 4.51 -0.73
CA ARG A 44 9.05 3.59 -1.87
C ARG A 44 7.83 2.68 -1.71
N TYR A 45 7.51 2.26 -0.49
CA TYR A 45 6.29 1.50 -0.19
C TYR A 45 5.04 2.35 -0.36
N GLU A 46 5.02 3.57 0.18
CA GLU A 46 3.88 4.47 0.07
C GLU A 46 3.59 4.93 -1.36
N LEU A 47 4.62 5.00 -2.20
CA LEU A 47 4.53 5.31 -3.62
C LEU A 47 4.25 4.08 -4.49
N GLY A 48 4.31 2.87 -3.92
CA GLY A 48 4.16 1.61 -4.66
C GLY A 48 5.30 1.30 -5.63
N ILE A 49 6.46 1.98 -5.49
CA ILE A 49 7.66 1.74 -6.30
C ILE A 49 8.25 0.37 -5.96
N ASN A 50 8.32 0.04 -4.67
CA ASN A 50 8.76 -1.26 -4.19
C ASN A 50 7.56 -2.12 -3.81
N LYS A 51 7.63 -3.41 -4.17
CA LYS A 51 6.67 -4.40 -3.69
C LYS A 51 6.80 -4.55 -2.17
N LEU A 52 5.66 -4.60 -1.50
CA LEU A 52 5.57 -4.86 -0.07
C LEU A 52 5.42 -6.37 0.14
N SER A 53 6.22 -6.96 1.04
CA SER A 53 6.00 -8.35 1.45
C SER A 53 4.74 -8.44 2.31
N LEU A 54 4.11 -9.60 2.36
CA LEU A 54 2.94 -9.81 3.22
C LEU A 54 3.28 -9.56 4.70
N GLU A 55 4.46 -10.00 5.14
CA GLU A 55 4.96 -9.79 6.50
C GLU A 55 5.04 -8.29 6.84
N LYS A 56 5.66 -7.48 5.97
CA LYS A 56 5.76 -6.03 6.19
C LYS A 56 4.40 -5.34 6.12
N LEU A 57 3.47 -5.87 5.33
CA LEU A 57 2.11 -5.32 5.24
C LEU A 57 1.41 -5.50 6.58
N ILE A 58 1.45 -6.72 7.12
CA ILE A 58 0.84 -7.05 8.41
C ILE A 58 1.46 -6.21 9.53
N GLU A 59 2.78 -6.07 9.57
CA GLU A 59 3.48 -5.25 10.56
C GLU A 59 3.00 -3.79 10.53
N ILE A 60 2.94 -3.18 9.34
CA ILE A 60 2.49 -1.79 9.19
C ILE A 60 1.01 -1.65 9.54
N VAL A 61 0.16 -2.61 9.13
CA VAL A 61 -1.29 -2.60 9.40
C VAL A 61 -1.57 -2.66 10.89
N ILE A 62 -0.90 -3.56 11.62
CA ILE A 62 -1.02 -3.68 13.07
C ILE A 62 -0.58 -2.38 13.74
N PHE A 63 0.58 -1.85 13.35
CA PHE A 63 1.11 -0.63 13.96
C PHE A 63 0.22 0.61 13.71
N LEU A 64 -0.25 0.75 12.47
CA LEU A 64 -1.14 1.84 12.07
C LEU A 64 -2.59 1.60 12.51
N ASP A 65 -2.90 0.53 13.25
CA ASP A 65 -4.24 0.20 13.75
C ASP A 65 -5.29 0.25 12.60
N ILE A 66 -4.92 -0.33 11.46
CA ILE A 66 -5.77 -0.42 10.28
C ILE A 66 -6.57 -1.72 10.40
N ASP A 67 -7.89 -1.65 10.19
CA ASP A 67 -8.70 -2.86 10.09
C ASP A 67 -8.23 -3.67 8.88
N ILE A 68 -7.89 -4.94 9.10
CA ILE A 68 -7.49 -5.85 8.02
C ILE A 68 -8.58 -5.98 6.95
N ASN A 69 -9.86 -5.80 7.32
CA ASN A 69 -10.97 -5.78 6.37
C ASN A 69 -10.86 -4.62 5.38
N ASP A 70 -10.32 -3.47 5.77
CA ASP A 70 -10.10 -2.35 4.84
C ASP A 70 -9.07 -2.71 3.77
N ILE A 71 -8.00 -3.40 4.19
CA ILE A 71 -6.94 -3.88 3.30
C ILE A 71 -7.47 -4.96 2.35
N THR A 72 -8.18 -5.96 2.86
CA THR A 72 -8.73 -7.04 2.02
C THR A 72 -9.77 -6.51 1.05
N ASN A 73 -10.67 -5.64 1.50
CA ASN A 73 -11.68 -5.00 0.64
C ASN A 73 -11.02 -4.17 -0.47
N LEU A 74 -9.95 -3.43 -0.15
CA LEU A 74 -9.18 -2.66 -1.13
C LEU A 74 -8.53 -3.56 -2.19
N ILE A 75 -7.91 -4.68 -1.77
CA ILE A 75 -7.30 -5.64 -2.68
C ILE A 75 -8.36 -6.31 -3.56
N VAL A 76 -9.45 -6.80 -2.98
CA VAL A 76 -10.53 -7.47 -3.71
C VAL A 76 -11.13 -6.53 -4.76
N LYS A 77 -11.46 -5.28 -4.38
CA LYS A 77 -11.99 -4.28 -5.33
C LYS A 77 -11.04 -4.05 -6.51
N GLN A 78 -9.74 -3.96 -6.27
CA GLN A 78 -8.75 -3.77 -7.32
C GLN A 78 -8.64 -4.99 -8.24
N VAL A 79 -8.64 -6.20 -7.67
CA VAL A 79 -8.56 -7.45 -8.44
C VAL A 79 -9.80 -7.64 -9.30
N GLU A 80 -11.00 -7.40 -8.77
CA GLU A 80 -12.25 -7.49 -9.52
C GLU A 80 -12.34 -6.42 -10.62
N HIS A 81 -11.86 -5.20 -10.35
CA HIS A 81 -11.74 -4.17 -11.37
C HIS A 81 -10.81 -4.61 -12.51
N GLU A 82 -9.63 -5.15 -12.20
CA GLU A 82 -8.72 -5.67 -13.23
C GLU A 82 -9.37 -6.80 -14.04
N LYS A 83 -10.01 -7.78 -13.40
CA LYS A 83 -10.75 -8.84 -14.10
C LYS A 83 -11.82 -8.29 -15.04
N SER A 84 -12.61 -7.31 -14.59
CA SER A 84 -13.66 -6.69 -15.40
C SER A 84 -13.09 -5.98 -16.63
N VAL A 85 -11.89 -5.39 -16.54
CA VAL A 85 -11.24 -4.73 -17.67
C VAL A 85 -10.69 -5.75 -18.67
N TYR A 86 -10.13 -6.87 -18.20
CA TYR A 86 -9.58 -7.93 -19.06
C TYR A 86 -10.63 -8.92 -19.61
N SER A 87 -11.87 -8.88 -19.12
CA SER A 87 -12.98 -9.73 -19.61
C SER A 87 -13.74 -9.12 -20.80
N ILE A 88 -13.27 -7.99 -21.34
CA ILE A 88 -13.87 -7.29 -22.49
C ILE A 88 -13.09 -7.61 -23.80
N ASP A 89 -12.06 -8.44 -23.74
CA ASP A 89 -11.30 -8.94 -24.90
C ASP A 89 -11.61 -10.41 -25.21
#